data_AF-A0AAU9XS39-F1
#
_entry.id   AF-A0AAU9XS39-F1
#
_cell.length_a   1.000
_cell.length_b   1.000
_cell.length_c   1.000
_cell.angle_alpha   90.00
_cell.angle_beta   90.00
_cell.angle_gamma   90.00
#
_symmetry.space_group_name_H-M   'P 1'
#
loop_
_entity.id
_entity.type
_entity.pdbx_description
1 polymer ?
#
loop_
_entity_poly.entity_id
_entity_poly.type
_entity_poly.pdbx_seq_one_letter_code
_entity_poly.pdbx_strand_id
1 'polypeptide(L)'
;MVPEMNKGIFALVSLACILLADLPKSAGDNHVIVSKCSEDMKMEKDMMCAHTFLRKMKNGTANCSHELMNFMGCIRNFTLDQCYGDYLKTHHSMMEPMRRMADMKARIHNFGRLMCGMDGNGYNVTGLPKNITDLLKCKKEFYDNGKDCAKPFHDKFKAKAKPEDLCKYFMKAKECQVDLMKKYCAPSKPQKPDPFNPFCPGEKDPSSHAGAGKLNTGVALLFVGLALHFLS
;
A
#
# COMPACT_ATOMS: atom_id res chain seq x y z
N MET A 1 -47.35 -63.89 35.04
CA MET A 1 -45.93 -64.17 35.31
C MET A 1 -45.12 -63.26 34.40
N VAL A 2 -44.45 -62.27 34.99
CA VAL A 2 -43.64 -61.26 34.32
C VAL A 2 -42.20 -61.49 34.76
N PRO A 3 -41.25 -61.82 33.88
CA PRO A 3 -39.83 -61.66 34.16
C PRO A 3 -39.41 -60.25 33.71
N GLU A 4 -39.06 -59.39 34.67
CA GLU A 4 -37.69 -59.07 35.06
C GLU A 4 -36.88 -58.31 33.99
N MET A 5 -36.71 -57.03 34.30
CA MET A 5 -35.71 -56.12 33.74
C MET A 5 -34.30 -56.69 33.94
N ASN A 6 -33.51 -56.74 32.85
CA ASN A 6 -32.06 -56.72 32.99
C ASN A 6 -31.47 -55.50 32.29
N LYS A 7 -30.70 -54.73 33.06
CA LYS A 7 -30.05 -53.48 32.71
C LYS A 7 -28.83 -53.81 31.84
N GLY A 8 -28.81 -53.34 30.60
CA GLY A 8 -27.71 -53.58 29.67
C GLY A 8 -27.45 -52.40 28.75
N ILE A 9 -26.70 -51.43 29.28
CA ILE A 9 -25.71 -50.62 28.55
C ILE A 9 -26.26 -49.63 27.50
N PHE A 10 -26.42 -48.39 27.98
CA PHE A 10 -26.24 -47.15 27.23
C PHE A 10 -24.93 -47.19 26.42
N ALA A 11 -25.02 -47.28 25.09
CA ALA A 11 -23.94 -46.91 24.17
C ALA A 11 -24.48 -46.66 22.75
N LEU A 12 -25.33 -45.64 22.59
CA LEU A 12 -25.79 -45.17 21.27
C LEU A 12 -25.41 -43.71 21.00
N VAL A 13 -24.21 -43.31 21.44
CA VAL A 13 -23.58 -42.05 21.02
C VAL A 13 -22.10 -42.30 20.84
N SER A 14 -21.67 -42.83 19.69
CA SER A 14 -20.27 -42.72 19.18
C SER A 14 -20.05 -43.40 17.82
N LEU A 15 -21.05 -43.41 16.92
CA LEU A 15 -20.82 -43.84 15.52
C LEU A 15 -21.14 -42.74 14.48
N ALA A 16 -20.99 -41.47 14.89
CA ALA A 16 -20.99 -40.33 13.98
C ALA A 16 -19.71 -39.47 14.06
N CYS A 17 -18.72 -39.85 14.88
CA CYS A 17 -17.48 -39.09 15.07
C CYS A 17 -16.23 -39.74 14.44
N ILE A 18 -16.35 -40.88 13.74
CA ILE A 18 -15.19 -41.61 13.18
C ILE A 18 -15.06 -41.46 11.65
N LEU A 19 -15.91 -40.65 10.99
CA LEU A 19 -15.78 -40.30 9.56
C LEU A 19 -15.40 -38.82 9.31
N LEU A 20 -14.88 -38.12 10.32
CA LEU A 20 -14.27 -36.79 10.14
C LEU A 20 -12.74 -36.78 10.38
N ALA A 21 -12.12 -37.95 10.47
CA ALA A 21 -10.67 -38.09 10.52
C ALA A 21 -10.12 -38.34 9.11
N ASP A 22 -10.39 -37.41 8.19
CA ASP A 22 -9.59 -37.15 6.98
C ASP A 22 -10.09 -35.85 6.32
N LEU A 23 -10.24 -34.78 7.13
CA LEU A 23 -9.92 -33.48 6.56
C LEU A 23 -8.41 -33.54 6.30
N PRO A 24 -7.93 -33.33 5.06
CA PRO A 24 -6.50 -33.20 4.85
C PRO A 24 -6.04 -32.13 5.82
N LYS A 25 -5.22 -32.52 6.81
CA LYS A 25 -4.31 -31.59 7.46
C LYS A 25 -3.69 -30.87 6.29
N SER A 26 -4.06 -29.60 6.13
CA SER A 26 -3.45 -28.71 5.17
C SER A 26 -1.97 -28.84 5.44
N ALA A 27 -1.32 -29.67 4.62
CA ALA A 27 0.10 -29.61 4.42
C ALA A 27 0.32 -28.13 4.14
N GLY A 28 1.16 -27.51 4.95
CA GLY A 28 1.68 -26.20 4.64
C GLY A 28 2.48 -26.36 3.37
N ASP A 29 1.79 -26.41 2.23
CA ASP A 29 2.44 -26.32 0.94
C ASP A 29 3.09 -24.95 0.94
N ASN A 30 4.41 -24.97 1.08
CA ASN A 30 5.28 -23.84 0.82
C ASN A 30 5.26 -23.55 -0.69
N HIS A 31 4.08 -23.28 -1.25
CA HIS A 31 3.92 -22.87 -2.62
C HIS A 31 4.65 -21.54 -2.78
N VAL A 32 5.69 -21.58 -3.62
CA VAL A 32 6.39 -20.38 -4.05
C VAL A 32 5.42 -19.55 -4.87
N ILE A 33 5.05 -18.38 -4.36
CA ILE A 33 4.19 -17.45 -5.09
C ILE A 33 5.06 -16.80 -6.18
N VAL A 34 4.76 -17.10 -7.44
CA VAL A 34 5.51 -16.59 -8.58
C VAL A 34 4.80 -15.39 -9.19
N SER A 35 5.52 -14.26 -9.29
CA SER A 35 5.10 -13.06 -9.99
C SER A 35 5.79 -12.98 -11.35
N LYS A 36 5.04 -12.67 -12.41
CA LYS A 36 5.60 -12.33 -13.73
C LYS A 36 6.06 -10.87 -13.86
N CYS A 37 5.57 -10.00 -12.99
CA CYS A 37 5.97 -8.59 -12.98
C CYS A 37 7.30 -8.39 -12.27
N SER A 38 8.17 -7.57 -12.86
CA SER A 38 9.32 -6.99 -12.16
C SER A 38 8.86 -5.95 -11.12
N GLU A 39 9.76 -5.55 -10.21
CA GLU A 39 9.45 -4.48 -9.26
C GLU A 39 9.26 -3.12 -9.97
N ASP A 40 9.97 -2.89 -11.08
CA ASP A 40 9.87 -1.63 -11.84
C ASP A 40 8.50 -1.52 -12.53
N MET A 41 7.98 -2.61 -13.10
CA MET A 41 6.61 -2.66 -13.66
C MET A 41 5.54 -2.36 -12.60
N LYS A 42 5.71 -2.89 -11.39
CA LYS A 42 4.79 -2.63 -10.26
C LYS A 42 4.84 -1.16 -9.86
N MET A 43 6.05 -0.61 -9.72
CA MET A 43 6.23 0.80 -9.37
C MET A 43 5.62 1.74 -10.43
N GLU A 44 5.86 1.49 -11.72
CA GLU A 44 5.30 2.28 -12.82
C GLU A 44 3.76 2.24 -12.79
N LYS A 45 3.17 1.05 -12.59
CA LYS A 45 1.72 0.92 -12.48
C LYS A 45 1.17 1.64 -11.25
N ASP A 46 1.81 1.48 -10.11
CA ASP A 46 1.42 2.14 -8.86
C ASP A 46 1.39 3.66 -9.04
N MET A 47 2.44 4.23 -9.65
CA MET A 47 2.52 5.66 -10.00
C MET A 47 1.41 6.06 -10.97
N MET A 48 1.17 5.31 -12.04
CA MET A 48 0.13 5.60 -13.02
C MET A 48 -1.28 5.62 -12.39
N CYS A 49 -1.61 4.61 -11.58
CA CYS A 49 -2.88 4.54 -10.85
C CYS A 49 -3.00 5.71 -9.85
N ALA A 50 -1.93 6.01 -9.10
CA ALA A 50 -1.85 7.11 -8.15
C ALA A 50 -2.10 8.47 -8.82
N HIS A 51 -1.40 8.76 -9.91
CA HIS A 51 -1.51 10.03 -10.63
C HIS A 51 -2.91 10.24 -11.17
N THR A 52 -3.53 9.18 -11.69
CA THR A 52 -4.91 9.22 -12.19
C THR A 52 -5.88 9.61 -11.08
N PHE A 53 -5.80 8.92 -9.94
CA PHE A 53 -6.61 9.23 -8.77
C PHE A 53 -6.42 10.67 -8.29
N LEU A 54 -5.16 11.08 -8.11
CA LEU A 54 -4.82 12.40 -7.60
C LEU A 54 -5.31 13.53 -8.53
N ARG A 55 -5.22 13.37 -9.85
CA ARG A 55 -5.77 14.34 -10.81
C ARG A 55 -7.28 14.48 -10.73
N LYS A 56 -8.00 13.38 -10.51
CA LYS A 56 -9.46 13.41 -10.31
C LYS A 56 -9.82 14.10 -9.00
N MET A 57 -9.06 13.82 -7.95
CA MET A 57 -9.33 14.36 -6.62
C MET A 57 -8.90 15.81 -6.44
N LYS A 58 -7.96 16.36 -7.23
CA LYS A 58 -7.29 17.65 -6.93
C LYS A 58 -8.21 18.86 -6.70
N ASN A 59 -9.41 18.86 -7.28
CA ASN A 59 -10.37 19.96 -7.14
C ASN A 59 -11.35 19.80 -5.97
N GLY A 60 -11.31 18.66 -5.26
CA GLY A 60 -12.17 18.40 -4.09
C GLY A 60 -13.64 18.15 -4.39
N THR A 61 -14.03 18.02 -5.66
CA THR A 61 -15.43 17.78 -6.08
C THR A 61 -15.71 16.31 -6.43
N ALA A 62 -14.67 15.50 -6.64
CA ALA A 62 -14.83 14.10 -7.02
C ALA A 62 -15.36 13.25 -5.86
N ASN A 63 -16.13 12.22 -6.18
CA ASN A 63 -16.68 11.31 -5.20
C ASN A 63 -15.58 10.39 -4.64
N CYS A 64 -15.24 10.61 -3.38
CA CYS A 64 -14.19 9.85 -2.68
C CYS A 64 -14.37 8.33 -2.73
N SER A 65 -15.58 7.84 -2.53
CA SER A 65 -15.86 6.40 -2.56
C SER A 65 -15.59 5.82 -3.95
N HIS A 66 -16.11 6.49 -4.98
CA HIS A 66 -15.96 6.08 -6.37
C HIS A 66 -14.49 6.10 -6.82
N GLU A 67 -13.79 7.22 -6.64
CA GLU A 67 -12.42 7.35 -7.11
C GLU A 67 -11.45 6.46 -6.32
N LEU A 68 -11.67 6.26 -5.02
CA LEU A 68 -10.84 5.35 -4.24
C LEU A 68 -11.05 3.90 -4.66
N MET A 69 -12.29 3.50 -4.98
CA MET A 69 -12.56 2.17 -5.56
C MET A 69 -11.88 2.00 -6.92
N ASN A 70 -11.90 3.02 -7.78
CA ASN A 70 -11.21 2.99 -9.07
C ASN A 70 -9.69 2.84 -8.89
N PHE A 71 -9.10 3.59 -7.96
CA PHE A 71 -7.69 3.48 -7.62
C PHE A 71 -7.33 2.07 -7.10
N MET A 72 -8.06 1.56 -6.11
CA MET A 72 -7.83 0.23 -5.56
C MET A 72 -8.02 -0.85 -6.63
N GLY A 73 -9.04 -0.72 -7.49
CA GLY A 73 -9.28 -1.59 -8.63
C GLY A 73 -8.13 -1.58 -9.65
N CYS A 74 -7.55 -0.42 -9.93
CA CYS A 74 -6.40 -0.28 -10.83
C CYS A 74 -5.19 -1.11 -10.35
N ILE A 75 -4.84 -0.99 -9.07
CA ILE A 75 -3.74 -1.75 -8.44
C ILE A 75 -4.08 -3.24 -8.35
N ARG A 76 -5.31 -3.56 -7.92
CA ARG A 76 -5.78 -4.93 -7.75
C ARG A 76 -5.80 -5.69 -9.05
N ASN A 77 -6.41 -5.16 -10.10
CA ASN A 77 -6.54 -5.84 -11.38
C ASN A 77 -5.16 -6.07 -12.01
N PHE A 78 -4.26 -5.08 -11.94
CA PHE A 78 -2.88 -5.28 -12.37
C PHE A 78 -2.17 -6.39 -11.58
N THR A 79 -2.32 -6.38 -10.25
CA THR A 79 -1.72 -7.40 -9.39
C THR A 79 -2.25 -8.80 -9.72
N LEU A 80 -3.56 -8.99 -9.72
CA LEU A 80 -4.19 -10.29 -9.88
C LEU A 80 -4.09 -10.81 -11.31
N ASP A 81 -4.32 -9.97 -12.32
CA ASP A 81 -4.44 -10.41 -13.70
C ASP A 81 -3.08 -10.47 -14.39
N GLN A 82 -2.22 -9.46 -14.17
CA GLN A 82 -0.95 -9.34 -14.89
C GLN A 82 0.22 -9.93 -14.12
N CYS A 83 0.32 -9.66 -12.82
CA CYS A 83 1.49 -10.11 -12.05
C CYS A 83 1.36 -11.55 -11.56
N TYR A 84 0.19 -11.94 -11.07
CA TYR A 84 -0.03 -13.25 -10.48
C TYR A 84 -1.05 -14.11 -11.23
N GLY A 85 -1.52 -13.67 -12.41
CA GLY A 85 -2.61 -14.33 -13.13
C GLY A 85 -2.34 -15.80 -13.41
N ASP A 86 -1.14 -16.15 -13.86
CA ASP A 86 -0.79 -17.54 -14.15
C ASP A 86 -0.67 -18.41 -12.90
N TYR A 87 -0.16 -17.84 -11.81
CA TYR A 87 -0.15 -18.53 -10.51
C TYR A 87 -1.58 -18.79 -10.02
N LEU A 88 -2.47 -17.79 -10.16
CA LEU A 88 -3.86 -17.86 -9.73
C LEU A 88 -4.75 -18.76 -10.61
N LYS A 89 -4.36 -19.02 -11.86
CA LYS A 89 -5.02 -20.02 -12.73
C LYS A 89 -4.84 -21.44 -12.21
N THR A 90 -3.72 -21.73 -11.54
CA THR A 90 -3.43 -23.08 -11.01
C THR A 90 -3.66 -23.18 -9.50
N HIS A 91 -3.78 -22.05 -8.79
CA HIS A 91 -3.97 -21.97 -7.34
C HIS A 91 -5.19 -21.11 -7.00
N HIS A 92 -6.39 -21.55 -7.41
CA HIS A 92 -7.62 -20.78 -7.25
C HIS A 92 -7.93 -20.39 -5.80
N SER A 93 -7.57 -21.23 -4.82
CA SER A 93 -7.71 -20.94 -3.39
C SER A 93 -6.94 -19.69 -2.93
N MET A 94 -5.93 -19.28 -3.70
CA MET A 94 -5.10 -18.10 -3.40
C MET A 94 -5.71 -16.79 -3.94
N MET A 95 -6.81 -16.84 -4.68
CA MET A 95 -7.44 -15.65 -5.28
C MET A 95 -7.85 -14.61 -4.23
N GLU A 96 -8.63 -15.01 -3.22
CA GLU A 96 -9.08 -14.08 -2.15
C GLU A 96 -7.93 -13.60 -1.25
N PRO A 97 -6.99 -14.45 -0.80
CA PRO A 97 -5.79 -13.98 -0.10
C PRO A 97 -4.99 -12.95 -0.90
N MET A 98 -4.78 -13.19 -2.20
CA MET A 98 -4.06 -12.27 -3.07
C MET A 98 -4.82 -10.97 -3.30
N ARG A 99 -6.15 -11.03 -3.42
CA ARG A 99 -7.02 -9.85 -3.49
C ARG A 99 -6.86 -8.98 -2.25
N ARG A 100 -6.97 -9.58 -1.06
CA ARG A 100 -6.78 -8.87 0.22
C ARG A 100 -5.39 -8.25 0.32
N MET A 101 -4.35 -8.95 -0.13
CA MET A 101 -2.98 -8.44 -0.17
C MET A 101 -2.85 -7.23 -1.11
N ALA A 102 -3.43 -7.30 -2.31
CA ALA A 102 -3.43 -6.18 -3.26
C ALA A 102 -4.17 -4.94 -2.71
N ASP A 103 -5.33 -5.14 -2.07
CA ASP A 103 -6.09 -4.06 -1.44
C ASP A 103 -5.31 -3.42 -0.28
N MET A 104 -4.55 -4.20 0.51
CA MET A 104 -3.66 -3.67 1.54
C MET A 104 -2.49 -2.89 0.93
N LYS A 105 -1.88 -3.38 -0.16
CA LYS A 105 -0.83 -2.66 -0.88
C LYS A 105 -1.30 -1.33 -1.43
N ALA A 106 -2.50 -1.27 -2.03
CA ALA A 106 -3.05 0.00 -2.51
C ALA A 106 -3.17 1.05 -1.38
N ARG A 107 -3.46 0.60 -0.15
CA ARG A 107 -3.56 1.49 1.02
C ARG A 107 -2.22 2.05 1.49
N ILE A 108 -1.09 1.51 1.02
CA ILE A 108 0.26 2.03 1.33
C ILE A 108 0.41 3.49 0.88
N HIS A 109 -0.32 3.90 -0.16
CA HIS A 109 -0.28 5.27 -0.65
C HIS A 109 -1.01 6.28 0.26
N ASN A 110 -1.78 5.82 1.26
CA ASN A 110 -2.54 6.67 2.17
C ASN A 110 -3.49 7.67 1.49
N PHE A 111 -3.84 7.47 0.20
CA PHE A 111 -4.68 8.39 -0.55
C PHE A 111 -6.09 8.57 0.01
N GLY A 112 -6.70 7.51 0.54
CA GLY A 112 -7.97 7.62 1.27
C GLY A 112 -7.87 8.53 2.50
N ARG A 113 -6.70 8.60 3.15
CA ARG A 113 -6.45 9.51 4.27
C ARG A 113 -6.19 10.94 3.77
N LEU A 114 -5.28 11.09 2.81
CA LEU A 114 -4.89 12.39 2.23
C LEU A 114 -6.08 13.13 1.62
N MET A 115 -6.81 12.48 0.72
CA MET A 115 -7.86 13.12 -0.08
C MET A 115 -9.23 13.02 0.57
N CYS A 116 -9.50 11.95 1.31
CA CYS A 116 -10.86 11.59 1.75
C CYS A 116 -11.06 11.55 3.27
N GLY A 117 -10.02 11.78 4.07
CA GLY A 117 -10.14 11.82 5.53
C GLY A 117 -10.57 10.50 6.14
N MET A 118 -10.34 9.38 5.46
CA MET A 118 -10.79 8.07 5.93
C MET A 118 -9.90 7.54 7.05
N ASP A 119 -10.47 7.42 8.24
CA ASP A 119 -9.87 6.67 9.34
C ASP A 119 -10.20 5.18 9.16
N GLY A 120 -9.17 4.33 9.14
CA GLY A 120 -9.40 2.91 8.94
C GLY A 120 -8.14 2.07 9.08
N ASN A 121 -8.30 0.92 9.72
CA ASN A 121 -7.28 -0.09 9.93
C ASN A 121 -7.00 -0.79 8.60
N GLY A 122 -6.17 -0.19 7.75
CA GLY A 122 -5.82 -0.70 6.43
C GLY A 122 -4.99 -1.99 6.45
N TYR A 123 -4.64 -2.49 7.64
CA TYR A 123 -3.85 -3.68 7.85
C TYR A 123 -4.64 -4.71 8.67
N ASN A 124 -5.22 -5.70 7.97
CA ASN A 124 -5.85 -6.86 8.59
C ASN A 124 -5.35 -8.14 7.89
N VAL A 125 -4.31 -8.73 8.47
CA VAL A 125 -3.69 -9.96 7.99
C VAL A 125 -4.27 -11.22 8.62
N THR A 126 -5.26 -11.09 9.51
CA THR A 126 -5.89 -12.25 10.16
C THR A 126 -6.45 -13.20 9.12
N GLY A 127 -6.11 -14.48 9.24
CA GLY A 127 -6.52 -15.53 8.31
C GLY A 127 -5.83 -15.51 6.96
N LEU A 128 -4.79 -14.68 6.75
CA LEU A 128 -3.96 -14.77 5.55
C LEU A 128 -2.82 -15.78 5.74
N PRO A 129 -2.51 -16.58 4.69
CA PRO A 129 -1.31 -17.42 4.67
C PRO A 129 -0.03 -16.59 4.87
N LYS A 130 0.97 -17.17 5.55
CA LYS A 130 2.24 -16.47 5.84
C LYS A 130 2.97 -16.01 4.56
N ASN A 131 3.00 -16.85 3.54
CA ASN A 131 3.60 -16.48 2.24
C ASN A 131 2.91 -15.26 1.59
N ILE A 132 1.63 -15.01 1.89
CA ILE A 132 0.89 -13.82 1.43
C ILE A 132 1.22 -12.61 2.30
N THR A 133 1.28 -12.77 3.62
CA THR A 133 1.64 -11.67 4.52
C THR A 133 3.06 -11.17 4.26
N ASP A 134 3.98 -12.09 3.93
CA ASP A 134 5.37 -11.78 3.59
C ASP A 134 5.48 -10.90 2.32
N LEU A 135 4.50 -10.97 1.39
CA LEU A 135 4.47 -10.12 0.19
C LEU A 135 4.16 -8.65 0.48
N LEU A 136 3.60 -8.31 1.65
CA LEU A 136 3.30 -6.92 2.02
C LEU A 136 4.57 -6.12 2.27
N LYS A 137 5.65 -6.78 2.72
CA LYS A 137 6.96 -6.17 3.02
C LYS A 137 6.89 -4.95 3.96
N CYS A 138 5.79 -4.72 4.66
CA CYS A 138 5.58 -3.59 5.57
C CYS A 138 4.96 -4.10 6.87
N LYS A 139 5.44 -3.58 8.00
CA LYS A 139 4.89 -3.84 9.33
C LYS A 139 3.60 -3.05 9.55
N LYS A 140 2.80 -3.45 10.54
CA LYS A 140 1.51 -2.80 10.87
C LYS A 140 1.68 -1.30 11.18
N GLU A 141 2.77 -0.94 11.85
CA GLU A 141 3.11 0.41 12.30
C GLU A 141 3.20 1.41 11.13
N PHE A 142 3.54 0.93 9.93
CA PHE A 142 3.48 1.75 8.73
C PHE A 142 2.05 2.27 8.46
N TYR A 143 1.06 1.38 8.53
CA TYR A 143 -0.34 1.69 8.28
C TYR A 143 -0.96 2.48 9.44
N ASP A 144 -0.56 2.19 10.68
CA ASP A 144 -1.05 2.90 11.85
C ASP A 144 -0.56 4.35 11.88
N ASN A 145 0.73 4.59 11.57
CA ASN A 145 1.36 5.91 11.64
C ASN A 145 1.11 6.77 10.38
N GLY A 146 0.71 6.15 9.27
CA GLY A 146 0.48 6.86 8.01
C GLY A 146 -0.60 7.97 8.06
N LYS A 147 -1.50 7.95 9.05
CA LYS A 147 -2.51 9.01 9.24
C LYS A 147 -1.88 10.33 9.63
N ASP A 148 -0.80 10.28 10.40
CA ASP A 148 -0.16 11.49 10.92
C ASP A 148 0.57 12.23 9.81
N CYS A 149 1.11 11.50 8.82
CA CYS A 149 1.62 12.10 7.58
C CYS A 149 0.51 12.74 6.73
N ALA A 150 -0.67 12.13 6.68
CA ALA A 150 -1.75 12.58 5.81
C ALA A 150 -2.56 13.76 6.37
N LYS A 151 -2.73 13.81 7.69
CA LYS A 151 -3.64 14.75 8.37
C LYS A 151 -3.37 16.22 8.03
N PRO A 152 -2.13 16.74 8.10
CA PRO A 152 -1.89 18.17 7.83
C PRO A 152 -2.29 18.58 6.41
N PHE A 153 -2.04 17.73 5.42
CA PHE A 153 -2.49 17.98 4.06
C PHE A 153 -4.01 17.89 3.95
N HIS A 154 -4.63 16.84 4.51
CA HIS A 154 -6.08 16.66 4.44
C HIS A 154 -6.84 17.85 5.00
N ASP A 155 -6.41 18.36 6.16
CA ASP A 155 -7.03 19.52 6.81
C ASP A 155 -6.99 20.76 5.89
N LYS A 156 -5.86 20.99 5.21
CA LYS A 156 -5.70 22.10 4.24
C LYS A 156 -6.52 21.88 2.98
N PHE A 157 -6.55 20.65 2.48
CA PHE A 157 -7.33 20.27 1.30
C PHE A 157 -8.83 20.48 1.53
N LYS A 158 -9.36 20.00 2.66
CA LYS A 158 -10.76 20.18 3.06
C LYS A 158 -11.11 21.65 3.27
N ALA A 159 -10.18 22.44 3.82
CA ALA A 159 -10.35 23.88 3.99
C ALA A 159 -10.23 24.70 2.68
N LYS A 160 -10.05 24.03 1.53
CA LYS A 160 -9.85 24.68 0.22
C LYS A 160 -8.73 25.72 0.26
N ALA A 161 -7.62 25.36 0.90
CA ALA A 161 -6.44 26.21 0.97
C ALA A 161 -5.91 26.55 -0.43
N LYS A 162 -5.10 27.60 -0.51
CA LYS A 162 -4.52 28.04 -1.78
C LYS A 162 -3.63 26.95 -2.39
N PRO A 163 -3.50 26.88 -3.73
CA PRO A 163 -2.67 25.87 -4.39
C PRO A 163 -1.24 25.80 -3.86
N GLU A 164 -0.63 26.92 -3.49
CA GLU A 164 0.75 26.96 -2.96
C GLU A 164 0.86 26.22 -1.62
N ASP A 165 -0.15 26.36 -0.76
CA ASP A 165 -0.23 25.61 0.49
C ASP A 165 -0.45 24.13 0.20
N LEU A 166 -1.39 23.77 -0.67
CA LEU A 166 -1.66 22.37 -1.02
C LEU A 166 -0.42 21.69 -1.60
N CYS A 167 0.31 22.36 -2.49
CA CYS A 167 1.59 21.93 -3.04
C CYS A 167 2.59 21.59 -1.92
N LYS A 168 2.84 22.55 -1.01
CA LYS A 168 3.77 22.40 0.11
C LYS A 168 3.38 21.28 1.07
N TYR A 169 2.11 21.19 1.46
CA TYR A 169 1.67 20.19 2.43
C TYR A 169 1.59 18.79 1.81
N PHE A 170 1.27 18.67 0.52
CA PHE A 170 1.30 17.39 -0.19
C PHE A 170 2.73 16.85 -0.30
N MET A 171 3.69 17.71 -0.66
CA MET A 171 5.12 17.35 -0.69
C MET A 171 5.59 16.84 0.68
N LYS A 172 5.30 17.56 1.77
CA LYS A 172 5.63 17.13 3.13
C LYS A 172 4.99 15.80 3.52
N ALA A 173 3.75 15.56 3.09
CA ALA A 173 3.07 14.30 3.36
C ALA A 173 3.78 13.13 2.64
N LYS A 174 4.23 13.34 1.39
CA LYS A 174 5.04 12.35 0.66
C LYS A 174 6.39 12.08 1.33
N GLU A 175 7.10 13.12 1.77
CA GLU A 175 8.37 12.97 2.49
C GLU A 175 8.20 12.16 3.78
N CYS A 176 7.19 12.51 4.59
CA CYS A 176 6.83 11.77 5.80
C CYS A 176 6.51 10.29 5.49
N GLN A 177 5.76 10.04 4.41
CA GLN A 177 5.43 8.68 3.97
C GLN A 177 6.67 7.88 3.59
N VAL A 178 7.61 8.49 2.85
CA VAL A 178 8.88 7.87 2.48
C VAL A 178 9.70 7.49 3.71
N ASP A 179 9.73 8.35 4.73
CA ASP A 179 10.44 8.05 5.97
C ASP A 179 9.77 6.92 6.78
N LEU A 180 8.44 6.85 6.80
CA LEU A 180 7.71 5.70 7.34
C LEU A 180 8.02 4.42 6.55
N MET A 181 8.07 4.48 5.22
CA MET A 181 8.42 3.32 4.38
C MET A 181 9.83 2.82 4.69
N LYS A 182 10.82 3.71 4.81
CA LYS A 182 12.19 3.33 5.19
C LYS A 182 12.26 2.66 6.56
N LYS A 183 11.44 3.12 7.50
CA LYS A 183 11.45 2.63 8.90
C LYS A 183 10.71 1.31 9.08
N TYR A 184 9.58 1.14 8.41
CA TYR A 184 8.63 0.06 8.69
C TYR A 184 8.40 -0.89 7.52
N CYS A 185 9.02 -0.65 6.36
CA CYS A 185 8.99 -1.55 5.22
C CYS A 185 10.40 -2.04 4.87
N ALA A 186 10.46 -3.18 4.18
CA ALA A 186 11.66 -3.76 3.60
C ALA A 186 11.57 -3.65 2.07
N PRO A 187 11.74 -2.44 1.49
CA PRO A 187 11.71 -2.29 0.04
C PRO A 187 12.90 -3.04 -0.59
N SER A 188 12.67 -3.66 -1.73
CA SER A 188 13.67 -4.39 -2.50
C SER A 188 14.75 -3.46 -3.09
N LYS A 189 14.43 -2.19 -3.29
CA LYS A 189 15.32 -1.12 -3.76
C LYS A 189 14.94 0.21 -3.09
N PRO A 190 15.89 1.14 -2.89
CA PRO A 190 15.57 2.51 -2.51
C PRO A 190 14.63 3.13 -3.56
N GLN A 191 13.41 3.50 -3.14
CA GLN A 191 12.48 4.17 -4.03
C GLN A 191 12.88 5.64 -4.17
N LYS A 192 13.06 6.09 -5.42
CA LYS A 192 13.17 7.53 -5.68
C LYS A 192 11.79 8.15 -5.40
N PRO A 193 11.71 9.26 -4.64
CA PRO A 193 10.44 9.95 -4.43
C PRO A 193 9.82 10.32 -5.77
N ASP A 194 8.54 10.01 -5.94
CA ASP A 194 7.76 10.42 -7.09
C ASP A 194 7.63 11.96 -7.08
N PRO A 195 8.18 12.68 -8.08
CA PRO A 195 8.12 14.13 -8.09
C PRO A 195 6.73 14.66 -8.44
N PHE A 196 5.77 13.80 -8.83
CA PHE A 196 4.42 14.22 -9.19
C PHE A 196 3.68 14.86 -8.01
N ASN A 197 3.12 16.05 -8.24
CA ASN A 197 2.30 16.77 -7.27
C ASN A 197 1.27 17.64 -8.01
N PRO A 198 -0.01 17.24 -8.05
CA PRO A 198 -1.03 17.90 -8.86
C PRO A 198 -1.39 19.30 -8.37
N PHE A 199 -0.90 19.70 -7.19
CA PHE A 199 -1.15 20.99 -6.57
C PHE A 199 -0.07 22.03 -6.87
N CYS A 200 1.08 21.60 -7.41
CA CYS A 200 2.17 22.49 -7.79
C CYS A 200 2.11 22.88 -9.28
N PRO A 201 2.72 24.02 -9.67
CA PRO A 201 2.92 24.35 -11.08
C PRO A 201 3.64 23.21 -11.84
N GLY A 202 3.13 22.87 -13.02
CA GLY A 202 3.67 21.77 -13.82
C GLY A 202 3.42 20.36 -13.25
N GLU A 203 2.51 20.24 -12.27
CA GLU A 203 2.21 18.99 -11.55
C GLU A 203 3.45 18.30 -10.94
N LYS A 204 4.42 19.11 -10.48
CA LYS A 204 5.71 18.62 -9.99
C LYS A 204 6.13 19.35 -8.72
N ASP A 205 6.70 18.62 -7.77
CA ASP A 205 7.32 19.23 -6.60
C ASP A 205 8.39 20.27 -7.00
N PRO A 206 8.49 21.40 -6.30
CA PRO A 206 9.62 22.30 -6.44
C PRO A 206 10.92 21.54 -6.18
N SER A 207 11.96 21.81 -6.98
CA SER A 207 13.28 21.28 -6.65
C SER A 207 13.69 21.80 -5.27
N SER A 208 14.24 20.94 -4.42
CA SER A 208 14.74 21.28 -3.08
C SER A 208 15.81 22.38 -3.06
N HIS A 209 16.26 22.85 -4.23
CA HIS A 209 17.20 23.96 -4.42
C HIS A 209 16.55 25.34 -4.59
N ALA A 210 15.22 25.44 -4.75
CA ALA A 210 14.54 26.72 -4.96
C ALA A 210 14.14 27.47 -3.66
N GLY A 211 14.79 27.14 -2.54
CA GLY A 211 14.50 27.68 -1.21
C GLY A 211 15.60 28.53 -0.58
N ALA A 212 16.65 28.88 -1.33
CA ALA A 212 17.63 29.89 -0.93
C ALA A 212 17.56 31.09 -1.88
N GLY A 213 16.37 31.69 -2.00
CA GLY A 213 16.22 33.05 -2.50
C GLY A 213 16.84 34.02 -1.50
N LYS A 214 18.18 34.04 -1.39
CA LYS A 214 18.89 35.20 -0.86
C LYS A 214 18.69 36.32 -1.89
N LEU A 215 17.78 37.24 -1.56
CA LEU A 215 18.01 38.64 -1.92
C LEU A 215 19.42 38.98 -1.42
N ASN A 216 20.36 39.14 -2.35
CA ASN A 216 21.46 40.06 -2.14
C ASN A 216 21.87 40.63 -3.50
N THR A 217 21.37 41.83 -3.73
CA THR A 217 22.02 42.87 -4.51
C THR A 217 23.53 42.85 -4.30
N GLY A 218 24.27 42.87 -5.40
CA GLY A 218 25.54 43.56 -5.48
C GLY A 218 26.81 42.72 -5.29
N VAL A 219 27.72 42.96 -6.22
CA VAL A 219 29.16 42.67 -6.21
C VAL A 219 29.56 41.33 -6.81
N ALA A 220 29.95 41.44 -8.09
CA ALA A 220 30.81 40.53 -8.81
C ALA A 220 32.08 40.20 -8.02
N LEU A 221 32.48 38.93 -8.04
CA LEU A 221 33.89 38.54 -7.91
C LEU A 221 34.12 37.25 -8.68
N LEU A 222 34.84 37.42 -9.80
CA LEU A 222 35.57 36.41 -10.53
C LEU A 222 36.47 35.61 -9.58
N PHE A 223 36.43 34.28 -9.62
CA PHE A 223 37.63 33.47 -9.43
C PHE A 223 37.62 32.25 -10.36
N VAL A 224 38.56 32.29 -11.29
CA VAL A 224 39.12 31.17 -12.05
C VAL A 224 39.97 30.33 -11.08
N GLY A 225 39.96 29.00 -11.19
CA GLY A 225 41.09 28.22 -10.69
C GLY A 225 40.85 26.76 -10.29
N LEU A 226 41.30 25.88 -11.18
CA LEU A 226 41.98 24.59 -10.97
C LEU A 226 41.27 23.32 -10.48
N ALA A 227 41.49 22.31 -11.33
CA ALA A 227 41.40 20.86 -11.17
C ALA A 227 42.09 20.27 -9.93
N LEU A 228 41.61 19.10 -9.51
CA LEU A 228 42.32 17.80 -9.35
C LEU A 228 41.34 16.81 -8.68
N HIS A 229 40.95 15.74 -9.39
CA HIS A 229 41.30 14.34 -9.09
C HIS A 229 40.94 13.86 -7.69
N PHE A 230 40.11 12.81 -7.57
CA PHE A 230 40.52 11.50 -7.02
C PHE A 230 39.43 10.44 -7.24
N LEU A 231 39.87 9.34 -7.85
CA LEU A 231 39.23 8.02 -7.88
C LEU A 231 39.54 7.28 -6.57
N SER A 232 38.56 6.55 -6.05
CA SER A 232 38.68 5.17 -5.54
C SER A 232 37.29 4.54 -5.50
#